data_AF-A0AA50DZG4-F1
#
_entry.id   AF-A0AA50DZG4-F1
#
_cell.length_a   1.000
_cell.length_b   1.000
_cell.length_c   1.000
_cell.angle_alpha   90.00
_cell.angle_beta   90.00
_cell.angle_gamma   90.00
#
_symmetry.space_group_name_H-M   'P 1'
#
loop_
_entity.id
_entity.type
_entity.pdbx_description
1 polymer ?
#
loop_
_entity_poly.entity_id
_entity_poly.type
_entity_poly.pdbx_seq_one_letter_code
_entity_poly.pdbx_strand_id
1 'polypeptide(L)'
;MVNSLPSPPQPLPDRLLGESWQFVALPAQDIWPYFGDRPMRYQAMPEHLSPLRLGLAADLPIPGVVIYGGRQCRFIGEWLAEQQPKSLVYIAEDPQQSGGLVLHTQNGDRWVMVTFKDGEMATAAGVFSQRQQKAKGLHFLWLQPDNSGVTTTGVWLLQKS
;
A
#
# COMPACT_ATOMS: atom_id res chain seq x y z
N MET A 1 -6.90 20.06 -24.57
CA MET A 1 -7.01 19.15 -23.41
C MET A 1 -6.60 19.95 -22.20
N VAL A 2 -7.51 20.23 -21.27
CA VAL A 2 -7.18 20.99 -20.07
C VAL A 2 -6.41 20.03 -19.16
N ASN A 3 -5.13 20.31 -18.94
CA ASN A 3 -4.28 19.52 -18.08
C ASN A 3 -4.68 19.83 -16.62
N SER A 4 -5.72 19.18 -16.12
CA SER A 4 -6.15 19.34 -14.73
C SER A 4 -5.03 18.82 -13.83
N LEU A 5 -4.39 19.73 -13.08
CA LEU A 5 -3.40 19.35 -12.07
C LEU A 5 -4.08 18.37 -11.10
N PRO A 6 -3.41 17.26 -10.72
CA PRO A 6 -3.99 16.33 -9.76
C PRO A 6 -4.25 17.05 -8.44
N SER A 7 -5.38 16.74 -7.80
CA SER A 7 -5.74 17.34 -6.51
C SER A 7 -4.56 17.25 -5.52
N PRO A 8 -4.31 18.29 -4.71
CA PRO A 8 -3.26 18.23 -3.71
C PRO A 8 -3.56 17.10 -2.71
N PRO A 9 -2.54 16.38 -2.22
CA PRO A 9 -2.74 15.37 -1.17
C PRO A 9 -3.38 15.99 0.08
N GLN A 10 -4.43 15.34 0.58
CA GLN A 10 -5.13 15.75 1.80
C GLN A 10 -4.67 14.91 3.00
N PRO A 11 -4.63 15.47 4.22
CA PRO A 11 -4.37 14.66 5.41
C PRO A 11 -5.51 13.66 5.65
N LEU A 12 -5.18 12.50 6.20
CA LEU A 12 -6.20 11.58 6.70
C LEU A 12 -6.90 12.18 7.93
N PRO A 13 -8.22 11.95 8.08
CA PRO A 13 -8.90 12.12 9.36
C PRO A 13 -8.23 11.30 10.47
N ASP A 14 -8.12 11.86 11.69
CA ASP A 14 -7.42 11.22 12.82
C ASP A 14 -7.89 9.78 13.11
N ARG A 15 -9.20 9.51 12.93
CA ARG A 15 -9.79 8.19 13.15
C ARG A 15 -9.24 7.11 12.19
N LEU A 16 -8.65 7.52 11.08
CA LEU A 16 -8.12 6.64 10.04
C LEU A 16 -6.60 6.48 10.13
N LEU A 17 -5.96 7.11 11.11
CA LEU A 17 -4.54 6.88 11.40
C LEU A 17 -4.37 5.50 12.04
N GLY A 18 -3.49 4.69 11.45
CA GLY A 18 -3.05 3.43 12.05
C GLY A 18 -2.16 3.69 13.27
N GLU A 19 -2.06 2.69 14.16
CA GLU A 19 -1.17 2.75 15.33
C GLU A 19 0.29 2.64 14.92
N SER A 20 0.59 1.84 13.90
CA SER A 20 1.91 1.75 13.29
C SER A 20 1.80 1.20 11.86
N TRP A 21 2.92 1.24 11.14
CA TRP A 21 3.01 0.73 9.77
C TRP A 21 4.44 0.32 9.46
N GLN A 22 4.64 -0.49 8.42
CA GLN A 22 5.97 -0.84 7.93
C GLN A 22 5.95 -1.21 6.44
N PHE A 23 7.11 -1.10 5.81
CA PHE A 23 7.35 -1.65 4.49
C PHE A 23 7.63 -3.15 4.59
N VAL A 24 7.01 -3.92 3.70
CA VAL A 24 7.20 -5.37 3.58
C VAL A 24 7.46 -5.73 2.12
N ALA A 25 7.89 -6.96 1.87
CA ALA A 25 7.85 -7.53 0.54
C ALA A 25 7.58 -9.02 0.62
N LEU A 26 6.85 -9.52 -0.37
CA LEU A 26 6.59 -10.95 -0.56
C LEU A 26 7.06 -11.37 -1.95
N PRO A 27 7.62 -12.57 -2.12
CA PRO A 27 7.85 -13.14 -3.45
C PRO A 27 6.56 -13.12 -4.28
N ALA A 28 6.69 -12.87 -5.59
CA ALA A 28 5.56 -12.80 -6.51
C ALA A 28 4.68 -14.06 -6.48
N GLN A 29 5.30 -15.23 -6.36
CA GLN A 29 4.60 -16.51 -6.25
C GLN A 29 3.77 -16.64 -4.95
N ASP A 30 4.11 -15.91 -3.90
CA ASP A 30 3.50 -16.05 -2.58
C ASP A 30 2.29 -15.13 -2.39
N ILE A 31 2.08 -14.11 -3.23
CA ILE A 31 0.99 -13.14 -3.04
C ILE A 31 -0.39 -13.82 -2.99
N TRP A 32 -0.68 -14.73 -3.93
CA TRP A 32 -1.98 -15.41 -4.00
C TRP A 32 -2.14 -16.44 -2.88
N PRO A 33 -1.20 -17.38 -2.66
CA PRO A 33 -1.28 -18.32 -1.54
C PRO A 33 -1.39 -17.63 -0.17
N TYR A 34 -0.73 -16.48 0.01
CA TYR A 34 -0.71 -15.80 1.29
C TYR A 34 -2.05 -15.12 1.63
N PHE A 35 -2.67 -14.48 0.64
CA PHE A 35 -3.89 -13.68 0.84
C PHE A 35 -5.17 -14.35 0.34
N GLY A 36 -5.11 -15.14 -0.73
CA GLY A 36 -6.26 -15.72 -1.44
C GLY A 36 -7.03 -16.75 -0.62
N ASP A 37 -6.34 -17.56 0.16
CA ASP A 37 -6.94 -18.68 0.90
C ASP A 37 -7.49 -18.28 2.29
N ARG A 38 -7.33 -17.00 2.68
CA ARG A 38 -7.74 -16.52 4.00
C ARG A 38 -9.10 -15.83 3.92
N PRO A 39 -10.11 -16.21 4.73
CA PRO A 39 -11.33 -15.43 4.83
C PRO A 39 -10.98 -14.06 5.41
N MET A 40 -11.18 -13.02 4.61
CA MET A 40 -10.90 -11.64 5.01
C MET A 40 -12.05 -10.72 4.63
N ARG A 41 -12.25 -9.68 5.44
CA ARG A 41 -13.39 -8.78 5.30
C ARG A 41 -13.30 -7.92 4.03
N TYR A 42 -12.10 -7.45 3.70
CA TYR A 42 -11.86 -6.61 2.54
C TYR A 42 -10.78 -7.23 1.66
N GLN A 43 -11.14 -7.70 0.48
CA GLN A 43 -10.21 -8.29 -0.49
C GLN A 43 -10.40 -7.63 -1.85
N ALA A 44 -9.37 -6.92 -2.31
CA ALA A 44 -9.32 -6.32 -3.64
C ALA A 44 -8.06 -6.81 -4.37
N MET A 45 -8.14 -8.01 -4.95
CA MET A 45 -7.05 -8.64 -5.70
C MET A 45 -7.54 -9.02 -7.09
N PRO A 46 -7.71 -8.05 -8.00
CA PRO A 46 -8.26 -8.35 -9.31
C PRO A 46 -7.27 -9.19 -10.12
N GLU A 47 -7.77 -10.25 -10.77
CA GLU A 47 -6.95 -11.23 -11.50
C GLU A 47 -5.98 -10.62 -12.53
N HIS A 48 -6.34 -9.50 -13.18
CA HIS A 48 -5.46 -8.84 -14.13
C HIS A 48 -4.16 -8.29 -13.51
N LEU A 49 -4.13 -8.10 -12.19
CA LEU A 49 -2.94 -7.72 -11.43
C LEU A 49 -2.15 -8.92 -10.89
N SER A 50 -2.54 -10.16 -11.23
CA SER A 50 -1.76 -11.36 -10.88
C SER A 50 -0.30 -11.23 -11.33
N PRO A 51 0.69 -11.47 -10.45
CA PRO A 51 2.10 -11.42 -10.81
C PRO A 51 2.43 -12.32 -12.01
N LEU A 52 1.77 -13.49 -12.11
CA LEU A 52 1.90 -14.41 -13.24
C LEU A 52 1.42 -13.78 -14.55
N ARG A 53 0.24 -13.14 -14.54
CA ARG A 53 -0.32 -12.45 -15.72
C ARG A 53 0.52 -11.25 -16.15
N LEU A 54 1.15 -10.57 -15.19
CA LEU A 54 2.09 -9.49 -15.44
C LEU A 54 3.46 -9.98 -15.92
N GLY A 55 3.70 -11.29 -15.98
CA GLY A 55 4.96 -11.89 -16.40
C GLY A 55 6.12 -11.54 -15.47
N LEU A 56 5.86 -11.47 -14.16
CA LEU A 56 6.88 -11.25 -13.14
C LEU A 56 7.54 -12.58 -12.76
N ALA A 57 8.85 -12.55 -12.49
CA ALA A 57 9.57 -13.71 -11.98
C ALA A 57 9.02 -14.12 -10.60
N ALA A 58 8.97 -15.42 -10.34
CA ALA A 58 8.32 -16.00 -9.16
C ALA A 58 8.93 -15.51 -7.82
N ASP A 59 10.25 -15.35 -7.79
CA ASP A 59 11.03 -14.87 -6.65
C ASP A 59 11.13 -13.33 -6.57
N LEU A 60 10.57 -12.60 -7.55
CA LEU A 60 10.64 -11.15 -7.57
C LEU A 60 9.92 -10.59 -6.32
N PRO A 61 10.60 -9.78 -5.49
CA PRO A 61 9.99 -9.21 -4.30
C PRO A 61 8.97 -8.13 -4.69
N ILE A 62 7.70 -8.43 -4.51
CA ILE A 62 6.61 -7.48 -4.65
C ILE A 62 6.56 -6.65 -3.37
N PRO A 63 6.75 -5.33 -3.46
CA PRO A 63 6.76 -4.49 -2.28
C PRO A 63 5.34 -4.28 -1.76
N GLY A 64 5.21 -4.06 -0.46
CA GLY A 64 3.94 -3.72 0.16
C GLY A 64 4.11 -2.84 1.38
N VAL A 65 2.98 -2.34 1.86
CA VAL A 65 2.88 -1.57 3.10
C VAL A 65 1.85 -2.27 3.96
N VAL A 66 2.21 -2.58 5.20
CA VAL A 66 1.24 -3.05 6.20
C VAL A 66 0.91 -1.91 7.16
N ILE A 67 -0.37 -1.74 7.44
CA ILE A 67 -0.91 -0.83 8.45
C ILE A 67 -1.46 -1.67 9.60
N TYR A 68 -1.04 -1.35 10.80
CA TYR A 68 -1.58 -1.89 12.04
C TYR A 68 -2.63 -0.93 12.58
N GLY A 69 -3.89 -1.26 12.35
CA GLY A 69 -5.03 -0.40 12.64
C GLY A 69 -5.56 -0.49 14.07
N GLY A 70 -5.12 -1.47 14.86
CA GLY A 70 -5.60 -1.72 16.22
C GLY A 70 -7.12 -1.67 16.32
N ARG A 71 -7.63 -0.80 17.20
CA ARG A 71 -9.08 -0.58 17.38
C ARG A 71 -9.75 0.12 16.19
N GLN A 72 -9.01 0.85 15.37
CA GLN A 72 -9.52 1.54 14.18
C GLN A 72 -9.56 0.67 12.93
N CYS A 73 -9.05 -0.55 12.99
CA CYS A 73 -8.89 -1.43 11.84
C CYS A 73 -10.17 -1.59 11.01
N ARG A 74 -11.34 -1.69 11.67
CA ARG A 74 -12.63 -1.73 10.96
C ARG A 74 -12.90 -0.46 10.15
N PHE A 75 -12.73 0.72 10.75
CA PHE A 75 -13.00 2.01 10.10
C PHE A 75 -12.01 2.28 8.96
N ILE A 76 -10.73 1.95 9.15
CA ILE A 76 -9.70 2.05 8.11
C ILE A 76 -10.07 1.15 6.93
N GLY A 77 -10.50 -0.09 7.19
CA GLY A 77 -10.91 -1.03 6.15
C GLY A 77 -12.14 -0.58 5.37
N GLU A 78 -13.18 -0.10 6.07
CA GLU A 78 -14.39 0.48 5.46
C GLU A 78 -14.03 1.64 4.54
N TRP A 79 -13.24 2.59 5.05
CA TRP A 79 -12.81 3.76 4.29
C TRP A 79 -11.95 3.38 3.07
N LEU A 80 -10.98 2.47 3.22
CA LEU A 80 -10.18 2.00 2.08
C LEU A 80 -11.05 1.32 1.02
N ALA A 81 -12.05 0.54 1.41
CA ALA A 81 -12.97 -0.08 0.46
C ALA A 81 -13.76 0.98 -0.34
N GLU A 82 -14.24 2.04 0.32
CA GLU A 82 -14.95 3.15 -0.32
C GLU A 82 -14.05 3.97 -1.25
N GLN A 83 -12.82 4.27 -0.81
CA GLN A 83 -11.88 5.09 -1.56
C GLN A 83 -11.32 4.40 -2.81
N GLN A 84 -11.42 3.08 -2.92
CA GLN A 84 -10.88 2.31 -4.05
C GLN A 84 -9.41 2.68 -4.33
N PRO A 85 -8.47 2.26 -3.46
CA PRO A 85 -7.07 2.57 -3.62
C PRO A 85 -6.55 2.05 -4.96
N LYS A 86 -5.77 2.89 -5.64
CA LYS A 86 -5.12 2.57 -6.91
C LYS A 86 -3.63 2.34 -6.74
N SER A 87 -2.96 3.20 -5.96
CA SER A 87 -1.52 3.10 -5.73
C SER A 87 -1.08 3.83 -4.46
N LEU A 88 -0.02 3.34 -3.82
CA LEU A 88 0.77 4.05 -2.82
C LEU A 88 2.04 4.59 -3.47
N VAL A 89 2.31 5.88 -3.26
CA VAL A 89 3.45 6.57 -3.85
C VAL A 89 4.30 7.18 -2.74
N TYR A 90 5.58 6.82 -2.72
CA TYR A 90 6.56 7.50 -1.87
C TYR A 90 6.87 8.89 -2.42
N ILE A 91 6.75 9.89 -1.56
CA ILE A 91 7.14 11.27 -1.80
C ILE A 91 8.26 11.62 -0.82
N ALA A 92 9.45 11.89 -1.34
CA ALA A 92 10.57 12.36 -0.55
C ALA A 92 10.40 13.86 -0.26
N GLU A 93 10.58 14.24 1.00
CA GLU A 93 10.80 15.64 1.38
C GLU A 93 12.32 15.87 1.50
N ASP A 94 13.00 14.98 2.23
CA ASP A 94 14.45 14.82 2.22
C ASP A 94 14.77 13.33 1.94
N PRO A 95 15.35 12.97 0.78
CA PRO A 95 15.62 11.59 0.42
C PRO A 95 16.45 10.78 1.43
N GLN A 96 17.17 11.43 2.34
CA GLN A 96 17.96 10.76 3.37
C GLN A 96 17.32 10.77 4.76
N GLN A 97 16.28 11.59 4.99
CA GLN A 97 15.79 11.87 6.33
C GLN A 97 14.27 11.90 6.48
N SER A 98 13.51 12.31 5.45
CA SER A 98 12.06 12.47 5.62
C SER A 98 11.25 12.30 4.34
N GLY A 99 9.98 11.99 4.53
CA GLY A 99 9.02 11.90 3.45
C GLY A 99 7.71 11.28 3.91
N GLY A 100 6.95 10.77 2.97
CA GLY A 100 5.68 10.13 3.28
C GLY A 100 5.17 9.24 2.17
N LEU A 101 4.11 8.50 2.48
CA LEU A 101 3.34 7.73 1.49
C LEU A 101 2.03 8.45 1.21
N VAL A 102 1.76 8.64 -0.07
CA VAL A 102 0.49 9.19 -0.55
C VAL A 102 -0.29 8.07 -1.22
N LEU A 103 -1.51 7.84 -0.76
CA LEU A 103 -2.48 6.97 -1.41
C LEU A 103 -3.16 7.74 -2.55
N HIS A 104 -3.16 7.18 -3.74
CA HIS A 104 -3.96 7.64 -4.87
C HIS A 104 -5.16 6.71 -5.02
N THR A 105 -6.34 7.27 -5.23
CA THR A 105 -7.57 6.53 -5.49
C THR A 105 -7.84 6.38 -6.99
N GLN A 106 -8.77 5.50 -7.36
CA GLN A 106 -9.23 5.39 -8.74
C GLN A 106 -9.88 6.68 -9.27
N ASN A 107 -10.49 7.47 -8.38
CA ASN A 107 -11.19 8.72 -8.73
C ASN A 107 -10.27 9.95 -8.78
N GLY A 108 -8.97 9.77 -8.52
CA GLY A 108 -7.97 10.85 -8.58
C GLY A 108 -7.75 11.59 -7.25
N ASP A 109 -8.45 11.21 -6.18
CA ASP A 109 -8.18 11.72 -4.84
C ASP A 109 -6.83 11.23 -4.32
N ARG A 110 -6.22 12.05 -3.46
CA ARG A 110 -4.88 11.82 -2.94
C ARG A 110 -4.86 12.07 -1.44
N TRP A 111 -4.35 11.10 -0.69
CA TRP A 111 -4.35 11.11 0.78
C TRP A 111 -2.95 10.88 1.33
N VAL A 112 -2.48 11.74 2.23
CA VAL A 112 -1.23 11.53 2.97
C VAL A 112 -1.50 10.45 4.02
N MET A 113 -1.03 9.24 3.78
CA MET A 113 -1.27 8.10 4.67
C MET A 113 -0.37 8.16 5.90
N VAL A 114 0.92 8.42 5.67
CA VAL A 114 1.96 8.45 6.69
C VAL A 114 3.04 9.44 6.30
N THR A 115 3.63 10.07 7.30
CA THR A 115 4.85 10.88 7.18
C THR A 115 5.88 10.36 8.17
N PHE A 116 7.15 10.51 7.85
CA PHE A 116 8.24 10.11 8.73
C PHE A 116 9.41 11.09 8.62
N LYS A 117 10.18 11.17 9.70
CA LYS A 117 11.45 11.88 9.77
C LYS A 117 12.48 10.94 10.41
N ASP A 118 12.91 9.97 9.61
CA ASP A 118 13.80 8.90 10.00
C ASP A 118 14.57 8.40 8.75
N GLY A 119 15.90 8.30 8.85
CA GLY A 119 16.75 7.95 7.72
C GLY A 119 16.73 6.46 7.33
N GLU A 120 16.45 5.57 8.27
CA GLU A 120 16.23 4.15 7.97
C GLU A 120 14.93 3.97 7.19
N MET A 121 13.87 4.67 7.61
CA MET A 121 12.59 4.71 6.91
C MET A 121 12.70 5.37 5.52
N ALA A 122 13.52 6.41 5.37
CA ALA A 122 13.79 7.02 4.06
C ALA A 122 14.49 6.01 3.12
N THR A 123 15.46 5.26 3.64
CA THR A 123 16.13 4.19 2.90
C THR A 123 15.15 3.09 2.50
N ALA A 124 14.31 2.63 3.43
CA ALA A 124 13.28 1.61 3.18
C ALA A 124 12.25 2.07 2.14
N ALA A 125 11.84 3.34 2.18
CA ALA A 125 10.95 3.95 1.19
C ALA A 125 11.59 4.01 -0.21
N GLY A 126 12.88 4.29 -0.29
CA GLY A 126 13.67 4.20 -1.52
C GLY A 126 13.67 2.78 -2.09
N VAL A 127 13.89 1.76 -1.25
CA VAL A 127 13.82 0.34 -1.65
C VAL A 127 12.42 -0.04 -2.11
N PHE A 128 11.38 0.41 -1.41
CA PHE A 128 9.98 0.23 -1.81
C PHE A 128 9.73 0.78 -3.22
N SER A 129 10.12 2.03 -3.49
CA SER A 129 9.97 2.67 -4.80
C SER A 129 10.75 1.95 -5.90
N GLN A 130 11.98 1.49 -5.62
CA GLN A 130 12.76 0.71 -6.58
C GLN A 130 12.09 -0.63 -6.91
N ARG A 131 11.57 -1.33 -5.89
CA ARG A 131 10.85 -2.60 -6.09
C ARG A 131 9.56 -2.39 -6.87
N GLN A 132 8.83 -1.29 -6.65
CA GLN A 132 7.64 -0.96 -7.44
C GLN A 132 8.00 -0.87 -8.92
N GLN A 133 9.08 -0.20 -9.28
CA GLN A 133 9.54 -0.09 -10.68
C GLN A 133 9.87 -1.46 -11.27
N LYS A 134 10.63 -2.30 -10.55
CA LYS A 134 10.98 -3.66 -10.98
C LYS A 134 9.74 -4.56 -11.13
N ALA A 135 8.73 -4.36 -10.29
CA ALA A 135 7.46 -5.10 -10.30
C ALA A 135 6.41 -4.52 -11.27
N LYS A 136 6.81 -3.70 -12.25
CA LYS A 136 5.88 -3.05 -13.21
C LYS A 136 4.77 -2.24 -12.51
N GLY A 137 5.13 -1.58 -11.42
CA GLY A 137 4.23 -0.80 -10.57
C GLY A 137 3.40 -1.63 -9.60
N LEU A 138 3.45 -2.97 -9.63
CA LEU A 138 2.68 -3.85 -8.76
C LEU A 138 3.18 -3.74 -7.31
N HIS A 139 2.25 -3.59 -6.37
CA HIS A 139 2.49 -3.57 -4.94
C HIS A 139 1.20 -3.85 -4.18
N PHE A 140 1.25 -4.00 -2.86
CA PHE A 140 0.06 -4.25 -2.05
C PHE A 140 -0.03 -3.37 -0.81
N LEU A 141 -1.26 -3.15 -0.36
CA LEU A 141 -1.60 -2.59 0.95
C LEU A 141 -2.25 -3.68 1.79
N TRP A 142 -1.74 -3.90 2.99
CA TRP A 142 -2.21 -4.90 3.92
C TRP A 142 -2.66 -4.23 5.22
N LEU A 143 -3.86 -4.56 5.69
CA LEU A 143 -4.41 -4.04 6.93
C LEU A 143 -4.61 -5.18 7.93
N GLN A 144 -4.02 -5.00 9.11
CA GLN A 144 -4.13 -5.94 10.24
C GLN A 144 -4.46 -5.17 11.53
N PRO A 145 -5.08 -5.82 12.53
CA PRO A 145 -5.24 -5.22 13.84
C PRO A 145 -3.89 -5.00 14.53
N ASP A 146 -2.99 -5.99 14.46
CA ASP A 146 -1.70 -5.99 15.14
C ASP A 146 -0.66 -6.84 14.37
N ASN A 147 0.55 -6.95 14.90
CA ASN A 147 1.65 -7.69 14.28
C ASN A 147 1.67 -9.20 14.60
N SER A 148 0.62 -9.76 15.23
CA SER A 148 0.56 -11.19 15.56
C SER A 148 0.51 -12.09 14.33
N GLY A 149 0.10 -11.55 13.17
CA GLY A 149 -0.10 -12.31 11.93
C GLY A 149 -1.31 -13.24 11.95
N VAL A 150 -2.09 -13.24 13.04
CA VAL A 150 -3.25 -14.11 13.25
C VAL A 150 -4.46 -13.61 12.45
N THR A 151 -4.69 -12.30 12.44
CA THR A 151 -5.88 -11.70 11.83
C THR A 151 -5.50 -10.76 10.70
N THR A 152 -5.95 -11.07 9.48
CA THR A 152 -5.93 -10.12 8.37
C THR A 152 -7.30 -9.47 8.23
N THR A 153 -7.35 -8.15 8.26
CA THR A 153 -8.59 -7.39 8.08
C THR A 153 -8.85 -7.10 6.61
N GLY A 154 -7.82 -6.74 5.86
CA GLY A 154 -7.97 -6.58 4.42
C GLY A 154 -6.67 -6.48 3.63
N VAL A 155 -6.79 -6.71 2.33
CA VAL A 155 -5.70 -6.58 1.36
C VAL A 155 -6.20 -5.91 0.09
N TRP A 156 -5.37 -5.03 -0.46
CA TRP A 156 -5.56 -4.41 -1.76
C TRP A 156 -4.30 -4.61 -2.59
N LEU A 157 -4.46 -5.20 -3.76
CA LEU A 157 -3.40 -5.25 -4.75
C LEU A 157 -3.53 -4.04 -5.67
N LEU A 158 -2.42 -3.34 -5.83
CA LEU A 158 -2.36 -1.99 -6.38
C LEU A 158 -1.35 -1.96 -7.53
N GLN A 159 -1.54 -1.03 -8.46
CA GLN A 159 -0.59 -0.82 -9.54
C GLN A 159 -0.44 0.66 -9.85
N LYS A 160 0.79 1.14 -9.80
CA LYS A 160 1.14 2.48 -10.29
C LYS A 160 1.19 2.43 -11.82
N SER A 161 0.22 3.07 -12.47
CA SER A 161 0.14 3.27 -13.92
C SER A 161 1.12 4.33 -14.40
#